data_AF-A0AAQ0TJU6-F1
#
_entry.id   AF-A0AAQ0TJU6-F1
#
_cell.length_a   1.000
_cell.length_b   1.000
_cell.length_c   1.000
_cell.angle_alpha   90.00
_cell.angle_beta   90.00
_cell.angle_gamma   90.00
#
_symmetry.space_group_name_H-M   'P 1'
#
loop_
_entity.id
_entity.type
_entity.pdbx_description
1 polymer ?
#
loop_
_entity_poly.entity_id
_entity_poly.type
_entity_poly.pdbx_seq_one_letter_code
_entity_poly.pdbx_strand_id
1 'polypeptide(L)'
;MSFIKSIRRSLGINFDSDEEEKPTENIMHEEPARATKPETADDHGISECRPPCPADDNLPADMLTAVVELFNSTQPEFVSRCIDTDAQKQFLLERINADVAERIRRAIRRAHEMGLKEWEETRRKLIEEVEDLRQQKQQLEQRREESKGERLSNQRQKRAMTERINDLESKVNTLEAEKEQLLLENRSMANRLRVAGVGGEGAVDPNVTTHLVDELEKLREENAGTEDLRLQLDAVKQQLATVTEDKQRLAEDLKSHLYTEKEYSRIRQQAEKSESALEIARKQTEQLQADLLQRDDIIRNLNDRLADALREADRLASRDANDMSHLELTEIPDIIPQPAAAASEIADQPQPVQKKKRGRRKRSEATPQPKRFSAIDELMDSTDWFDSTPPTRQEKPDKNDDDFGYKAPPKKTPPADDDKQLSLW
;
A
#
# COMPACT_ATOMS: atom_id res chain seq x y z
N MET A 1 25.23 28.61 27.06
CA MET A 1 24.88 27.24 27.52
C MET A 1 23.49 26.78 27.03
N SER A 2 23.12 27.04 25.77
CA SER A 2 21.75 26.75 25.29
C SER A 2 21.68 25.58 24.31
N PHE A 3 22.80 25.20 23.69
CA PHE A 3 22.87 24.04 22.78
C PHE A 3 22.78 22.71 23.52
N ILE A 4 23.39 22.61 24.71
CA ILE A 4 23.37 21.39 25.53
C ILE A 4 21.95 21.12 26.07
N LYS A 5 21.15 22.15 26.36
CA LYS A 5 19.74 22.01 26.79
C LYS A 5 18.83 21.47 25.68
N SER A 6 19.06 21.87 24.43
CA SER A 6 18.25 21.41 23.29
C SER A 6 18.51 19.94 22.98
N ILE A 7 19.78 19.51 23.02
CA ILE A 7 20.17 18.11 22.77
C ILE A 7 19.65 17.19 23.89
N ARG A 8 19.63 17.66 25.14
CA ARG A 8 19.12 16.90 26.29
C ARG A 8 17.60 16.69 26.23
N ARG A 9 16.86 17.66 25.69
CA ARG A 9 15.41 17.57 25.48
C ARG A 9 15.02 16.68 24.30
N SER A 10 15.85 16.64 23.24
CA SER A 10 15.62 15.75 22.09
C SER A 10 15.98 14.28 22.35
N LEU A 11 16.78 14.01 23.39
CA LEU A 11 17.18 12.65 23.81
C LEU A 11 16.27 12.04 24.90
N GLY A 12 15.22 12.74 25.33
CA GLY A 12 14.26 12.20 26.31
C GLY A 12 14.83 11.99 27.73
N ILE A 13 16.01 12.54 28.03
CA ILE A 13 16.64 12.44 29.36
C ILE A 13 16.13 13.61 30.21
N ASN A 14 14.88 13.50 30.69
CA ASN A 14 14.37 14.35 31.75
C ASN A 14 14.82 13.77 33.08
N PHE A 15 15.95 14.27 33.58
CA PHE A 15 16.32 14.15 34.99
C PHE A 15 15.93 15.49 35.62
N ASP A 16 14.65 15.64 35.96
CA ASP A 16 14.24 16.60 36.98
C ASP A 16 14.26 15.81 38.29
N SER A 17 15.36 15.97 39.02
CA SER A 17 15.41 15.65 40.43
C SER A 17 14.69 16.78 41.15
N ASP A 18 13.46 16.52 41.54
CA ASP A 18 12.83 16.92 42.78
C ASP A 18 11.37 16.48 42.69
N GLU A 19 11.04 15.29 43.22
CA GLU A 19 9.77 14.97 43.90
C GLU A 19 9.82 13.52 44.45
N GLU A 20 9.89 13.47 45.78
CA GLU A 20 9.38 12.47 46.73
C GLU A 20 9.36 10.96 46.38
N GLU A 21 10.14 10.21 47.16
CA GLU A 21 9.90 8.81 47.48
C GLU A 21 8.48 8.59 48.04
N LYS A 22 7.70 7.70 47.41
CA LYS A 22 6.81 6.76 48.13
C LYS A 22 6.84 5.36 47.50
N PRO A 23 6.83 4.31 48.33
CA PRO A 23 7.13 2.95 47.89
C PRO A 23 5.94 2.29 47.20
N THR A 24 6.27 1.42 46.27
CA THR A 24 5.38 0.44 45.63
C THR A 24 4.83 -0.54 46.68
N GLU A 25 3.51 -0.52 46.88
CA GLU A 25 2.78 -1.67 47.40
C GLU A 25 2.08 -2.42 46.27
N ASN A 26 2.08 -3.72 46.47
CA ASN A 26 1.72 -4.80 45.57
C ASN A 26 0.24 -5.18 45.84
N ILE A 27 -0.34 -6.02 44.96
CA ILE A 27 -1.46 -6.95 45.24
C ILE A 27 -2.90 -6.50 44.84
N MET A 28 -3.36 -7.13 43.75
CA MET A 28 -4.67 -7.77 43.48
C MET A 28 -5.95 -6.93 43.27
N HIS A 29 -6.48 -7.02 42.04
CA HIS A 29 -7.90 -7.24 41.74
C HIS A 29 -7.92 -8.15 40.49
N GLU A 30 -8.25 -9.44 40.58
CA GLU A 30 -9.59 -10.04 40.74
C GLU A 30 -10.52 -9.71 39.54
N GLU A 31 -10.72 -10.72 38.69
CA GLU A 31 -11.82 -10.87 37.70
C GLU A 31 -13.22 -10.81 38.40
N PRO A 32 -14.39 -10.72 37.73
CA PRO A 32 -14.68 -11.01 36.31
C PRO A 32 -15.70 -10.08 35.60
N ALA A 33 -15.91 -10.38 34.31
CA ALA A 33 -17.14 -10.18 33.53
C ALA A 33 -17.50 -8.77 33.00
N ARG A 34 -17.36 -8.60 31.68
CA ARG A 34 -18.50 -8.15 30.85
C ARG A 34 -18.34 -8.59 29.40
N ALA A 35 -19.28 -9.44 28.97
CA ALA A 35 -19.53 -9.71 27.56
C ALA A 35 -19.96 -8.40 26.88
N THR A 36 -19.26 -8.04 25.81
CA THR A 36 -19.72 -7.03 24.86
C THR A 36 -19.67 -7.66 23.48
N LYS A 37 -20.86 -7.88 22.93
CA LYS A 37 -21.11 -8.23 21.52
C LYS A 37 -20.51 -7.15 20.61
N PRO A 38 -20.06 -7.50 19.39
CA PRO A 38 -19.98 -6.56 18.28
C PRO A 38 -21.19 -6.73 17.35
N GLU A 39 -22.07 -5.73 17.36
CA GLU A 39 -22.86 -5.23 16.22
C GLU A 39 -22.13 -3.94 15.78
N THR A 40 -21.96 -3.51 14.52
CA THR A 40 -22.44 -3.88 13.19
C THR A 40 -21.66 -3.00 12.18
N ALA A 41 -21.69 -3.42 10.91
CA ALA A 41 -21.43 -2.64 9.68
C ALA A 41 -19.97 -2.43 9.22
N ASP A 42 -19.60 -3.16 8.17
CA ASP A 42 -19.38 -2.64 6.81
C ASP A 42 -19.07 -3.87 5.91
N ASP A 43 -20.10 -4.56 5.41
CA ASP A 43 -20.70 -4.36 4.07
C ASP A 43 -19.69 -4.08 2.95
N HIS A 44 -18.90 -5.11 2.63
CA HIS A 44 -18.33 -5.27 1.30
C HIS A 44 -19.08 -6.40 0.62
N GLY A 45 -20.00 -5.98 -0.24
CA GLY A 45 -20.86 -6.82 -1.05
C GLY A 45 -20.08 -7.97 -1.68
N ILE A 46 -20.34 -9.16 -1.15
CA ILE A 46 -20.28 -10.38 -1.94
C ILE A 46 -21.29 -10.12 -3.05
N SER A 47 -20.79 -9.83 -4.26
CA SER A 47 -21.59 -9.82 -5.46
C SER A 47 -22.18 -11.22 -5.60
N GLU A 48 -23.36 -11.41 -5.02
CA GLU A 48 -24.22 -12.54 -5.31
C GLU A 48 -24.29 -12.66 -6.83
N CYS A 49 -23.97 -13.86 -7.33
CA CYS A 49 -24.28 -14.24 -8.69
C CYS A 49 -25.77 -13.96 -8.93
N ARG A 50 -26.07 -12.81 -9.52
CA ARG A 50 -27.42 -12.45 -9.92
C ARG A 50 -27.94 -13.59 -10.81
N PRO A 51 -29.03 -14.26 -10.44
CA PRO A 51 -29.60 -15.29 -11.28
C PRO A 51 -29.91 -14.69 -12.67
N PRO A 52 -29.81 -15.49 -13.75
CA PRO A 52 -30.11 -15.01 -15.09
C PRO A 52 -31.50 -14.38 -15.05
N CYS A 53 -31.60 -13.12 -15.48
CA CYS A 53 -32.92 -12.50 -15.65
C CYS A 53 -33.75 -13.45 -16.54
N PRO A 54 -34.99 -13.79 -16.14
CA PRO A 54 -35.85 -14.64 -16.96
C PRO A 54 -35.98 -13.96 -18.33
N ALA A 55 -35.69 -14.72 -19.38
CA ALA A 55 -35.85 -14.24 -20.74
C ALA A 55 -37.31 -13.81 -20.93
N ASP A 56 -37.50 -12.57 -21.34
CA ASP A 56 -38.82 -12.05 -21.66
C ASP A 56 -39.20 -12.60 -23.03
N ASP A 57 -39.75 -13.82 -23.06
CA ASP A 57 -40.02 -14.58 -24.29
C ASP A 57 -41.02 -13.88 -25.23
N ASN A 58 -41.77 -12.89 -24.72
CA ASN A 58 -42.77 -12.12 -25.47
C ASN A 58 -42.23 -10.85 -26.12
N LEU A 59 -41.07 -10.33 -25.67
CA LEU A 59 -40.43 -9.14 -26.23
C LEU A 59 -40.23 -9.19 -27.77
N PRO A 60 -39.81 -10.31 -28.39
CA PRO A 60 -39.69 -10.37 -29.85
C PRO A 60 -41.04 -10.32 -30.58
N ALA A 61 -42.12 -10.85 -29.99
CA ALA A 61 -43.44 -10.84 -30.60
C ALA A 61 -44.06 -9.42 -30.60
N ASP A 62 -43.86 -8.67 -29.51
CA ASP A 62 -44.37 -7.31 -29.37
C ASP A 62 -43.65 -6.32 -30.30
N MET A 63 -42.31 -6.45 -30.40
CA MET A 63 -41.52 -5.63 -31.34
C MET A 63 -41.91 -5.86 -32.79
N LEU A 64 -42.21 -7.10 -33.19
CA LEU A 64 -42.58 -7.43 -34.57
C LEU A 64 -44.01 -7.02 -34.90
N THR A 65 -44.91 -7.03 -33.91
CA THR A 65 -46.28 -6.51 -34.08
C THR A 65 -46.27 -5.02 -34.36
N ALA A 66 -45.46 -4.24 -33.64
CA ALA A 66 -45.28 -2.80 -33.88
C ALA A 66 -44.69 -2.50 -35.27
N VAL A 67 -43.76 -3.33 -35.77
CA VAL A 67 -43.17 -3.18 -37.10
C VAL A 67 -44.19 -3.48 -38.21
N VAL A 68 -45.01 -4.51 -38.04
CA VAL A 68 -46.06 -4.87 -39.02
C VAL A 68 -47.17 -3.82 -39.04
N GLU A 69 -47.55 -3.28 -37.89
CA GLU A 69 -48.51 -2.17 -37.78
C GLU A 69 -48.01 -0.90 -38.47
N LEU A 70 -46.75 -0.52 -38.22
CA LEU A 70 -46.10 0.59 -38.91
C LEU A 70 -46.05 0.36 -40.43
N PHE A 71 -45.70 -0.84 -40.87
CA PHE A 71 -45.60 -1.16 -42.30
C PHE A 71 -46.98 -1.07 -42.99
N ASN A 72 -48.03 -1.60 -42.37
CA ASN A 72 -49.39 -1.54 -42.91
C ASN A 72 -49.97 -0.13 -42.90
N SER A 73 -49.60 0.73 -41.93
CA SER A 73 -50.01 2.13 -41.91
C SER A 73 -49.43 2.97 -43.05
N THR A 74 -48.32 2.53 -43.64
CA THR A 74 -47.62 3.24 -44.73
C THR A 74 -48.02 2.79 -46.12
N GLN A 75 -48.89 1.78 -46.26
CA GLN A 75 -49.29 1.22 -47.55
C GLN A 75 -50.66 1.74 -48.03
N PRO A 76 -50.89 1.78 -49.35
CA PRO A 76 -52.22 2.07 -49.89
C PRO A 76 -53.26 1.05 -49.42
N GLU A 77 -54.48 1.52 -49.11
CA GLU A 77 -55.65 0.73 -48.66
C GLU A 77 -55.93 -0.54 -49.48
N PHE A 78 -55.62 -0.51 -50.78
CA PHE A 78 -55.80 -1.67 -51.66
C PHE A 78 -54.80 -2.80 -51.35
N VAL A 79 -53.56 -2.46 -51.00
CA VAL A 79 -52.48 -3.41 -50.76
C VAL A 79 -52.56 -3.97 -49.33
N SER A 80 -52.95 -3.14 -48.35
CA SER A 80 -53.16 -3.58 -46.96
C SER A 80 -54.29 -4.61 -46.84
N ARG A 81 -55.35 -4.52 -47.65
CA ARG A 81 -56.47 -5.49 -47.69
C ARG A 81 -56.12 -6.81 -48.37
N CYS A 82 -55.10 -6.85 -49.21
CA CYS A 82 -54.70 -8.04 -49.97
C CYS A 82 -53.53 -8.80 -49.32
N ILE A 83 -53.03 -8.31 -48.18
CA ILE A 83 -51.88 -8.87 -47.49
C ILE A 83 -52.35 -9.60 -46.23
N ASP A 84 -51.89 -10.84 -46.08
CA ASP A 84 -52.04 -11.58 -44.84
C ASP A 84 -50.99 -11.10 -43.82
N THR A 85 -51.46 -10.39 -42.79
CA THR A 85 -50.61 -9.84 -41.74
C THR A 85 -49.91 -10.91 -40.92
N ASP A 86 -50.52 -12.09 -40.79
CA ASP A 86 -49.97 -13.17 -39.98
C ASP A 86 -48.90 -13.94 -40.75
N ALA A 87 -49.06 -14.09 -42.07
CA ALA A 87 -48.00 -14.58 -42.94
C ALA A 87 -46.77 -13.63 -42.97
N GLN A 88 -46.99 -12.32 -42.94
CA GLN A 88 -45.90 -11.33 -42.85
C GLN A 88 -45.19 -11.39 -41.49
N LYS A 89 -45.93 -11.51 -40.39
CA LYS A 89 -45.35 -11.72 -39.06
C LYS A 89 -44.52 -12.99 -39.01
N GLN A 90 -45.01 -14.10 -39.57
CA GLN A 90 -44.29 -15.38 -39.62
C GLN A 90 -43.00 -15.28 -40.44
N PHE A 91 -43.06 -14.62 -41.61
CA PHE A 91 -41.86 -14.44 -42.45
C PHE A 91 -40.82 -13.53 -41.78
N LEU A 92 -41.25 -12.46 -41.14
CA LEU A 92 -40.38 -11.58 -40.36
C LEU A 92 -39.83 -12.30 -39.13
N LEU A 93 -40.66 -13.05 -38.41
CA LEU A 93 -40.24 -13.90 -37.29
C LEU A 93 -39.14 -14.87 -37.73
N GLU A 94 -39.32 -15.61 -38.82
CA GLU A 94 -38.36 -16.63 -39.26
C GLU A 94 -37.03 -16.02 -39.75
N ARG A 95 -37.09 -14.90 -40.50
CA ARG A 95 -35.89 -14.22 -41.03
C ARG A 95 -35.15 -13.42 -39.97
N ILE A 96 -35.87 -12.69 -39.13
CA ILE A 96 -35.29 -11.86 -38.07
C ILE A 96 -34.85 -12.72 -36.88
N ASN A 97 -35.52 -13.84 -36.58
CA ASN A 97 -35.11 -14.74 -35.50
C ASN A 97 -33.70 -15.29 -35.71
N ALA A 98 -33.27 -15.62 -36.93
CA ALA A 98 -31.92 -16.14 -37.14
C ALA A 98 -30.85 -15.09 -36.79
N ASP A 99 -31.00 -13.86 -37.29
CA ASP A 99 -30.04 -12.77 -37.08
C ASP A 99 -30.10 -12.23 -35.64
N VAL A 100 -31.30 -12.12 -35.07
CA VAL A 100 -31.50 -11.70 -33.68
C VAL A 100 -31.02 -12.78 -32.71
N ALA A 101 -31.33 -14.05 -32.95
CA ALA A 101 -30.80 -15.15 -32.13
C ALA A 101 -29.27 -15.22 -32.22
N GLU A 102 -28.67 -14.98 -33.39
CA GLU A 102 -27.21 -14.92 -33.51
C GLU A 102 -26.62 -13.72 -32.76
N ARG A 103 -27.28 -12.55 -32.80
CA ARG A 103 -26.89 -11.37 -32.00
C ARG A 103 -27.03 -11.61 -30.50
N ILE A 104 -28.10 -12.24 -30.04
CA ILE A 104 -28.31 -12.63 -28.64
C ILE A 104 -27.24 -13.65 -28.23
N ARG A 105 -26.98 -14.68 -29.03
CA ARG A 105 -25.88 -15.65 -28.77
C ARG A 105 -24.52 -14.97 -28.74
N ARG A 106 -24.27 -13.96 -29.58
CA ARG A 106 -23.05 -13.13 -29.53
C ARG A 106 -23.01 -12.22 -28.30
N ALA A 107 -24.14 -11.69 -27.84
CA ALA A 107 -24.22 -10.90 -26.60
C ALA A 107 -23.96 -11.78 -25.37
N ILE A 108 -24.58 -12.96 -25.29
CA ILE A 108 -24.38 -13.95 -24.23
C ILE A 108 -22.91 -14.39 -24.19
N ARG A 109 -22.32 -14.78 -25.34
CA ARG A 109 -20.90 -15.14 -25.39
C ARG A 109 -19.98 -14.01 -24.91
N ARG A 110 -20.22 -12.77 -25.36
CA ARG A 110 -19.45 -11.61 -24.88
C ARG A 110 -19.62 -11.36 -23.38
N ALA A 111 -20.84 -11.50 -22.85
CA ALA A 111 -21.09 -11.36 -21.42
C ALA A 111 -20.36 -12.44 -20.60
N HIS A 112 -20.36 -13.69 -21.07
CA HIS A 112 -19.59 -14.77 -20.45
C HIS A 112 -18.08 -14.53 -20.54
N GLU A 113 -17.56 -14.09 -21.68
CA GLU A 113 -16.14 -13.79 -21.85
C GLU A 113 -15.68 -12.63 -20.95
N MET A 114 -16.50 -11.58 -20.80
CA MET A 114 -16.20 -10.49 -19.87
C MET A 114 -16.26 -10.95 -18.42
N GLY A 115 -17.31 -11.69 -18.03
CA GLY A 115 -17.43 -12.23 -16.67
C GLY A 115 -16.30 -13.19 -16.30
N LEU A 116 -15.84 -14.03 -17.24
CA LEU A 116 -14.68 -14.89 -17.04
C LEU A 116 -13.39 -14.08 -16.86
N LYS A 117 -13.16 -13.05 -17.66
CA LYS A 117 -11.98 -12.17 -17.51
C LYS A 117 -11.96 -11.44 -16.17
N GLU A 118 -13.09 -10.84 -15.79
CA GLU A 118 -13.24 -10.17 -14.50
C GLU A 118 -13.03 -11.17 -13.34
N TRP A 119 -13.56 -12.38 -13.47
CA TRP A 119 -13.36 -13.44 -12.48
C TRP A 119 -11.90 -13.91 -12.41
N GLU A 120 -11.22 -14.07 -13.54
CA GLU A 120 -9.79 -14.43 -13.59
C GLU A 120 -8.90 -13.33 -13.02
N GLU A 121 -9.20 -12.06 -13.31
CA GLU A 121 -8.48 -10.91 -12.76
C GLU A 121 -8.67 -10.77 -11.25
N THR A 122 -9.90 -10.89 -10.77
CA THR A 122 -10.16 -10.88 -9.32
C THR A 122 -9.51 -12.07 -8.64
N ARG A 123 -9.63 -13.28 -9.20
CA ARG A 123 -8.93 -14.47 -8.69
C ARG A 123 -7.42 -14.27 -8.65
N ARG A 124 -6.82 -13.67 -9.67
CA ARG A 124 -5.38 -13.38 -9.71
C ARG A 124 -4.96 -12.42 -8.59
N LYS A 125 -5.70 -11.31 -8.42
CA LYS A 125 -5.46 -10.34 -7.35
C LYS A 125 -5.56 -10.99 -5.96
N LEU A 126 -6.58 -11.81 -5.74
CA LEU A 126 -6.73 -12.53 -4.47
C LEU A 126 -5.55 -13.49 -4.21
N ILE A 127 -5.02 -14.16 -5.24
CA ILE A 127 -3.85 -15.03 -5.10
C ILE A 127 -2.61 -14.22 -4.73
N GLU A 128 -2.38 -13.09 -5.41
CA GLU A 128 -1.28 -12.16 -5.10
C GLU A 128 -1.37 -11.64 -3.66
N GLU A 129 -2.55 -11.18 -3.22
CA GLU A 129 -2.78 -10.73 -1.84
C GLU A 129 -2.52 -11.84 -0.81
N VAL A 130 -2.91 -13.09 -1.10
CA VAL A 130 -2.64 -14.23 -0.22
C VAL A 130 -1.13 -14.54 -0.16
N GLU A 131 -0.41 -14.41 -1.27
CA GLU A 131 1.04 -14.59 -1.31
C GLU A 131 1.76 -13.47 -0.53
N ASP A 132 1.35 -12.22 -0.69
CA ASP A 132 1.90 -11.08 0.06
C ASP A 132 1.65 -11.23 1.56
N LEU A 133 0.44 -11.62 1.98
CA LEU A 133 0.13 -11.88 3.39
C LEU A 133 0.98 -13.03 3.96
N ARG A 134 1.25 -14.07 3.16
CA ARG A 134 2.15 -15.17 3.59
C ARG A 134 3.59 -14.69 3.75
N GLN A 135 4.09 -13.87 2.83
CA GLN A 135 5.43 -13.28 2.94
C GLN A 135 5.55 -12.36 4.15
N GLN A 136 4.57 -11.49 4.38
CA GLN A 136 4.52 -10.62 5.57
C GLN A 136 4.51 -11.43 6.86
N LYS A 137 3.73 -12.52 6.92
CA LYS A 137 3.72 -13.43 8.07
C LYS A 137 5.12 -14.03 8.32
N GLN A 138 5.79 -14.51 7.28
CA GLN A 138 7.14 -15.07 7.40
C GLN A 138 8.16 -14.02 7.87
N GLN A 139 8.10 -12.80 7.35
CA GLN A 139 8.98 -11.71 7.79
C GLN A 139 8.74 -11.34 9.27
N LEU A 140 7.49 -11.29 9.71
CA LEU A 140 7.15 -11.04 11.11
C LEU A 140 7.63 -12.18 12.03
N GLU A 141 7.52 -13.42 11.59
CA GLU A 141 8.05 -14.58 12.32
C GLU A 141 9.57 -14.51 12.44
N GLN A 142 10.30 -14.19 11.36
CA GLN A 142 11.75 -13.98 11.38
C GLN A 142 12.16 -12.86 12.33
N ARG A 143 11.54 -11.67 12.23
CA ARG A 143 11.82 -10.56 13.16
C ARG A 143 11.54 -10.91 14.62
N ARG A 144 10.52 -11.74 14.86
CA ARG A 144 10.20 -12.24 16.20
C ARG A 144 11.27 -13.22 16.71
N GLU A 145 11.81 -14.07 15.85
CA GLU A 145 12.91 -14.98 16.19
C GLU A 145 14.21 -14.21 16.45
N GLU A 146 14.54 -13.22 15.63
CA GLU A 146 15.69 -12.31 15.84
C GLU A 146 15.57 -11.61 17.20
N SER A 147 14.41 -10.99 17.48
CA SER A 147 14.15 -10.33 18.77
C SER A 147 14.27 -11.29 19.96
N LYS A 148 13.81 -12.55 19.81
CA LYS A 148 14.00 -13.57 20.85
C LYS A 148 15.47 -13.95 21.01
N GLY A 149 16.21 -14.08 19.90
CA GLY A 149 17.65 -14.35 19.89
C GLY A 149 18.44 -13.26 20.61
N GLU A 150 18.14 -11.99 20.32
CA GLU A 150 18.73 -10.83 20.99
C GLU A 150 18.41 -10.82 22.48
N ARG A 151 17.17 -11.11 22.88
CA ARG A 151 16.79 -11.20 24.30
C ARG A 151 17.55 -12.29 25.02
N LEU A 152 17.70 -13.47 24.41
CA LEU A 152 18.47 -14.58 24.99
C LEU A 152 19.95 -14.25 25.06
N SER A 153 20.52 -13.61 24.04
CA SER A 153 21.91 -13.15 24.03
C SER A 153 22.15 -12.14 25.15
N ASN A 154 21.30 -11.11 25.25
CA ASN A 154 21.33 -10.14 26.35
C ASN A 154 21.18 -10.82 27.72
N GLN A 155 20.30 -11.81 27.85
CA GLN A 155 20.14 -12.55 29.10
C GLN A 155 21.39 -13.37 29.44
N ARG A 156 22.05 -13.98 28.46
CA ARG A 156 23.34 -14.68 28.65
C ARG A 156 24.43 -13.69 29.05
N GLN A 157 24.52 -12.53 28.40
CA GLN A 157 25.47 -11.49 28.76
C GLN A 157 25.23 -10.96 30.17
N LYS A 158 23.97 -10.71 30.54
CA LYS A 158 23.59 -10.31 31.90
C LYS A 158 24.03 -11.35 32.92
N ARG A 159 23.78 -12.64 32.66
CA ARG A 159 24.21 -13.74 33.54
C ARG A 159 25.73 -13.80 33.71
N ALA A 160 26.48 -13.73 32.60
CA ALA A 160 27.94 -13.73 32.64
C ALA A 160 28.50 -12.51 33.40
N MET A 161 27.89 -11.33 33.24
CA MET A 161 28.29 -10.14 34.00
C MET A 161 27.93 -10.26 35.48
N THR A 162 26.77 -10.81 35.83
CA THR A 162 26.41 -11.06 37.23
C THR A 162 27.32 -12.09 37.89
N GLU A 163 27.71 -13.15 37.18
CA GLU A 163 28.68 -14.12 37.67
C GLU A 163 30.04 -13.46 37.92
N ARG A 164 30.51 -12.61 36.98
CA ARG A 164 31.74 -11.83 37.17
C ARG A 164 31.65 -10.84 38.34
N ILE A 165 30.49 -10.21 38.56
CA ILE A 165 30.24 -9.34 39.71
C ILE A 165 30.36 -10.16 40.99
N ASN A 166 29.68 -11.30 41.07
CA ASN A 166 29.75 -12.19 42.24
C ASN A 166 31.18 -12.66 42.51
N ASP A 167 31.95 -13.00 41.47
CA ASP A 167 33.37 -13.38 41.60
C ASP A 167 34.21 -12.22 42.15
N LEU A 168 33.99 -11.00 41.67
CA LEU A 168 34.69 -9.81 42.17
C LEU A 168 34.29 -9.49 43.60
N GLU A 169 33.01 -9.58 43.96
CA GLU A 169 32.53 -9.43 45.33
C GLU A 169 33.17 -10.46 46.26
N SER A 170 33.27 -11.73 45.83
CA SER A 170 33.95 -12.77 46.61
C SER A 170 35.44 -12.45 46.85
N LYS A 171 36.14 -11.95 45.83
CA LYS A 171 37.55 -11.53 45.94
C LYS A 171 37.74 -10.31 46.83
N VAL A 172 36.82 -9.35 46.77
CA VAL A 172 36.83 -8.18 47.66
C VAL A 172 36.66 -8.66 49.10
N ASN A 173 35.70 -9.55 49.37
CA ASN A 173 35.50 -10.10 50.71
C ASN A 173 36.73 -10.85 51.23
N THR A 174 37.42 -11.63 50.40
CA THR A 174 38.67 -12.30 50.81
C THR A 174 39.80 -11.30 51.08
N LEU A 175 39.97 -10.28 50.24
CA LEU A 175 40.98 -9.25 50.44
C LEU A 175 40.69 -8.39 51.68
N GLU A 176 39.42 -8.12 51.98
CA GLU A 176 39.01 -7.45 53.20
C GLU A 176 39.33 -8.30 54.43
N ALA A 177 39.06 -9.61 54.41
CA ALA A 177 39.44 -10.52 55.47
C ALA A 177 40.97 -10.62 55.65
N GLU A 178 41.74 -10.70 54.56
CA GLU A 178 43.21 -10.69 54.60
C GLU A 178 43.75 -9.37 55.16
N LYS A 179 43.16 -8.23 54.78
CA LYS A 179 43.51 -6.92 55.33
C LYS A 179 43.23 -6.86 56.83
N GLU A 180 42.07 -7.33 57.28
CA GLU A 180 41.74 -7.39 58.71
C GLU A 180 42.72 -8.28 59.47
N GLN A 181 43.09 -9.44 58.91
CA GLN A 181 44.10 -10.32 59.48
C GLN A 181 45.47 -9.63 59.58
N LEU A 182 45.95 -8.99 58.51
CA LEU A 182 47.23 -8.28 58.51
C LEU A 182 47.24 -7.11 59.50
N LEU A 183 46.12 -6.41 59.68
CA LEU A 183 46.02 -5.36 60.70
C LEU A 183 46.14 -5.93 62.12
N LEU A 184 45.54 -7.10 62.39
CA LEU A 184 45.69 -7.80 63.66
C LEU A 184 47.13 -8.28 63.87
N GLU A 185 47.74 -8.86 62.84
CA GLU A 185 49.14 -9.31 62.87
C GLU A 185 50.09 -8.14 63.09
N ASN A 186 49.93 -7.03 62.36
CA ASN A 186 50.74 -5.83 62.52
C ASN A 186 50.58 -5.24 63.92
N ARG A 187 49.36 -5.17 64.45
CA ARG A 187 49.12 -4.76 65.84
C ARG A 187 49.81 -5.68 66.84
N SER A 188 49.78 -7.00 66.59
CA SER A 188 50.47 -7.99 67.43
C SER A 188 51.99 -7.86 67.36
N MET A 189 52.55 -7.65 66.16
CA MET A 189 53.98 -7.50 65.91
C MET A 189 54.49 -6.18 66.43
N ALA A 190 53.75 -5.09 66.28
CA ALA A 190 54.08 -3.80 66.89
C ALA A 190 54.12 -3.89 68.42
N ASN A 191 53.24 -4.68 69.03
CA ASN A 191 53.31 -4.98 70.46
C ASN A 191 54.57 -5.82 70.80
N ARG A 192 54.89 -6.85 70.01
CA ARG A 192 56.11 -7.65 70.19
C ARG A 192 57.39 -6.83 69.97
N LEU A 193 57.44 -5.93 69.00
CA LEU A 193 58.56 -5.04 68.72
C LEU A 193 58.70 -3.96 69.80
N ARG A 194 57.60 -3.46 70.38
CA ARG A 194 57.68 -2.65 71.60
C ARG A 194 58.32 -3.41 72.76
N VAL A 195 58.13 -4.72 72.83
CA VAL A 195 58.76 -5.58 73.84
C VAL A 195 60.21 -5.92 73.47
N ALA A 196 60.53 -6.13 72.19
CA ALA A 196 61.85 -6.53 71.70
C ALA A 196 62.81 -5.35 71.47
N GLY A 197 62.31 -4.16 71.16
CA GLY A 197 63.08 -2.90 71.04
C GLY A 197 63.71 -2.42 72.36
N VAL A 198 63.62 -3.23 73.42
CA VAL A 198 64.38 -3.11 74.66
C VAL A 198 65.78 -3.73 74.54
N GLY A 199 66.14 -4.43 73.45
CA GLY A 199 67.46 -5.03 73.32
C GLY A 199 67.98 -5.20 71.89
N GLY A 200 69.04 -4.47 71.56
CA GLY A 200 70.09 -4.96 70.64
C GLY A 200 70.13 -4.31 69.27
N GLU A 201 70.96 -3.28 69.16
CA GLU A 201 71.36 -2.60 67.93
C GLU A 201 72.73 -3.12 67.45
N GLY A 202 72.88 -3.26 66.14
CA GLY A 202 74.16 -3.10 65.44
C GLY A 202 74.91 -4.38 65.03
N ALA A 203 75.09 -4.55 63.72
CA ALA A 203 76.40 -4.50 63.05
C ALA A 203 76.30 -5.17 61.66
N VAL A 204 76.60 -4.40 60.61
CA VAL A 204 76.76 -4.89 59.24
C VAL A 204 78.15 -4.47 58.79
N ASP A 205 78.91 -5.39 58.19
CA ASP A 205 79.69 -5.09 56.98
C ASP A 205 80.18 -6.35 56.25
N PRO A 206 79.30 -6.99 55.45
CA PRO A 206 79.60 -7.70 54.21
C PRO A 206 79.29 -6.84 52.96
N ASN A 207 79.16 -5.51 53.15
CA ASN A 207 78.37 -4.60 52.33
C ASN A 207 78.84 -4.37 50.88
N VAL A 208 80.14 -4.28 50.58
CA VAL A 208 80.57 -3.76 49.26
C VAL A 208 80.38 -4.78 48.12
N THR A 209 80.59 -6.07 48.37
CA THR A 209 80.35 -7.13 47.38
C THR A 209 78.87 -7.50 47.24
N THR A 210 78.10 -7.41 48.33
CA THR A 210 76.64 -7.50 48.24
C THR A 210 76.10 -6.31 47.46
N HIS A 211 76.58 -5.08 47.68
CA HIS A 211 76.11 -3.90 46.95
C HIS A 211 76.28 -3.99 45.43
N LEU A 212 77.36 -4.59 44.93
CA LEU A 212 77.56 -4.79 43.49
C LEU A 212 76.65 -5.89 42.91
N VAL A 213 76.36 -6.94 43.69
CA VAL A 213 75.37 -7.96 43.30
C VAL A 213 73.96 -7.39 43.36
N ASP A 214 73.64 -6.62 44.41
CA ASP A 214 72.39 -5.89 44.58
C ASP A 214 72.18 -4.86 43.46
N GLU A 215 73.24 -4.19 43.00
CA GLU A 215 73.18 -3.28 41.84
C GLU A 215 72.94 -4.02 40.53
N LEU A 216 73.55 -5.19 40.32
CA LEU A 216 73.27 -6.02 39.14
C LEU A 216 71.84 -6.60 39.17
N GLU A 217 71.32 -6.94 40.34
CA GLU A 217 69.93 -7.36 40.52
C GLU A 217 68.97 -6.20 40.27
N LYS A 218 69.24 -5.00 40.82
CA LYS A 218 68.46 -3.78 40.52
C LYS A 218 68.45 -3.45 39.03
N LEU A 219 69.60 -3.51 38.36
CA LEU A 219 69.67 -3.26 36.91
C LEU A 219 68.93 -4.33 36.10
N ARG A 220 68.84 -5.58 36.59
CA ARG A 220 68.02 -6.63 35.96
C ARG A 220 66.53 -6.38 36.18
N GLU A 221 66.14 -5.99 37.38
CA GLU A 221 64.76 -5.62 37.70
C GLU A 221 64.31 -4.39 36.90
N GLU A 222 65.18 -3.38 36.76
CA GLU A 222 64.94 -2.21 35.91
C GLU A 222 64.80 -2.60 34.44
N ASN A 223 65.66 -3.49 33.92
CA ASN A 223 65.52 -4.00 32.54
C ASN A 223 64.22 -4.81 32.35
N ALA A 224 63.85 -5.66 33.32
CA ALA A 224 62.58 -6.37 33.29
C ALA A 224 61.38 -5.39 33.31
N GLY A 225 61.45 -4.37 34.15
CA GLY A 225 60.47 -3.29 34.20
C GLY A 225 60.37 -2.51 32.88
N THR A 226 61.49 -2.24 32.21
CA THR A 226 61.46 -1.59 30.89
C THR A 226 60.82 -2.46 29.80
N GLU A 227 61.01 -3.78 29.85
CA GLU A 227 60.34 -4.70 28.92
C GLU A 227 58.84 -4.79 29.22
N ASP A 228 58.43 -4.80 30.49
CA ASP A 228 57.02 -4.73 30.88
C ASP A 228 56.36 -3.43 30.41
N LEU A 229 57.04 -2.29 30.58
CA LEU A 229 56.58 -1.01 30.04
C LEU A 229 56.48 -1.03 28.51
N ARG A 230 57.39 -1.71 27.83
CA ARG A 230 57.36 -1.86 26.37
C ARG A 230 56.17 -2.70 25.90
N LEU A 231 55.90 -3.81 26.58
CA LEU A 231 54.73 -4.66 26.34
C LEU A 231 53.43 -3.89 26.59
N GLN A 232 53.36 -3.11 27.67
CA GLN A 232 52.22 -2.24 27.95
C GLN A 232 52.04 -1.17 26.87
N LEU A 233 53.13 -0.55 26.40
CA LEU A 233 53.09 0.44 25.32
C LEU A 233 52.56 -0.18 24.02
N ASP A 234 52.99 -1.38 23.67
CA ASP A 234 52.53 -2.06 22.46
C ASP A 234 51.06 -2.51 22.58
N ALA A 235 50.62 -2.95 23.77
CA ALA A 235 49.22 -3.21 24.05
C ALA A 235 48.34 -1.95 23.90
N VAL A 236 48.79 -0.80 24.42
CA VAL A 236 48.09 0.48 24.28
C VAL A 236 48.05 0.93 22.81
N LYS A 237 49.13 0.74 22.04
CA LYS A 237 49.12 1.03 20.59
C LYS A 237 48.13 0.17 19.84
N GLN A 238 48.02 -1.12 20.17
CA GLN A 238 47.02 -2.01 19.56
C GLN A 238 45.60 -1.56 19.89
N GLN A 239 45.33 -1.22 21.15
CA GLN A 239 44.03 -0.68 21.56
C GLN A 239 43.71 0.66 20.87
N LEU A 240 44.71 1.52 20.70
CA LEU A 240 44.53 2.77 19.96
C LEU A 240 44.15 2.49 18.49
N ALA A 241 44.82 1.53 17.85
CA ALA A 241 44.52 1.13 16.49
C ALA A 241 43.08 0.60 16.35
N THR A 242 42.65 -0.30 17.23
CA THR A 242 41.27 -0.82 17.20
C THR A 242 40.23 0.27 17.42
N VAL A 243 40.47 1.18 18.38
CA VAL A 243 39.57 2.32 18.64
C VAL A 243 39.50 3.26 17.42
N THR A 244 40.61 3.47 16.71
CA THR A 244 40.59 4.28 15.49
C THR A 244 39.81 3.62 14.35
N GLU A 245 39.91 2.31 14.19
CA GLU A 245 39.12 1.55 13.20
C GLU A 245 37.62 1.59 13.54
N ASP A 246 37.26 1.36 14.80
CA ASP A 246 35.87 1.41 15.25
C ASP A 246 35.27 2.82 15.08
N LYS A 247 36.05 3.87 15.35
CA LYS A 247 35.64 5.25 15.09
C LYS A 247 35.39 5.51 13.61
N GLN A 248 36.20 4.94 12.72
CA GLN A 248 36.01 5.08 11.27
C GLN A 248 34.75 4.34 10.81
N ARG A 249 34.53 3.11 11.28
CA ARG A 249 33.31 2.34 11.00
C ARG A 249 32.06 3.08 11.45
N LEU A 250 32.05 3.58 12.69
CA LEU A 250 30.93 4.36 13.21
C LEU A 250 30.67 5.64 12.39
N ALA A 251 31.72 6.29 11.89
CA ALA A 251 31.58 7.47 11.04
C ALA A 251 31.00 7.12 9.65
N GLU A 252 31.34 5.95 9.10
CA GLU A 252 30.75 5.42 7.85
C GLU A 252 29.26 5.11 8.04
N ASP A 253 28.91 4.45 9.14
CA ASP A 253 27.53 4.09 9.50
C ASP A 253 26.66 5.34 9.72
N LEU A 254 27.19 6.37 10.38
CA LEU A 254 26.49 7.65 10.52
C LEU A 254 26.25 8.33 9.16
N LYS A 255 27.21 8.27 8.24
CA LYS A 255 27.03 8.82 6.89
C LYS A 255 25.97 8.06 6.10
N SER A 256 25.96 6.73 6.18
CA SER A 256 24.96 5.91 5.50
C SER A 256 23.56 6.16 6.06
N HIS A 257 23.42 6.28 7.39
CA HIS A 257 22.16 6.63 8.04
C HIS A 257 21.66 8.04 7.66
N LEU A 258 22.56 9.02 7.54
CA LEU A 258 22.18 10.36 7.07
C LEU A 258 21.74 10.36 5.60
N TYR A 259 22.31 9.48 4.77
CA TYR A 259 21.89 9.33 3.38
C TYR A 259 20.49 8.73 3.30
N THR A 260 20.24 7.64 4.03
CA THR A 260 18.91 7.00 4.05
C THR A 260 17.85 7.94 4.63
N GLU A 261 18.15 8.70 5.69
CA GLU A 261 17.22 9.67 6.26
C GLU A 261 16.83 10.78 5.27
N LYS A 262 17.78 11.26 4.45
CA LYS A 262 17.48 12.20 3.37
C LYS A 262 16.58 11.59 2.32
N GLU A 263 16.83 10.36 1.89
CA GLU A 263 15.96 9.64 0.95
C GLU A 263 14.55 9.45 1.51
N TYR A 264 14.42 9.04 2.79
CA TYR A 264 13.12 8.95 3.47
C TYR A 264 12.39 10.28 3.51
N SER A 265 13.09 11.39 3.78
CA SER A 265 12.49 12.72 3.79
C SER A 265 11.97 13.14 2.40
N ARG A 266 12.68 12.78 1.33
CA ARG A 266 12.29 13.05 -0.05
C ARG A 266 11.05 12.24 -0.44
N ILE A 267 11.04 10.95 -0.13
CA ILE A 267 9.88 10.07 -0.36
C ILE A 267 8.67 10.59 0.42
N ARG A 268 8.84 11.00 1.68
CA ARG A 268 7.77 11.56 2.50
C ARG A 268 7.18 12.84 1.90
N GLN A 269 8.01 13.77 1.44
CA GLN A 269 7.53 14.99 0.75
C GLN A 269 6.79 14.67 -0.55
N GLN A 270 7.22 13.65 -1.30
CA GLN A 270 6.52 13.21 -2.51
C GLN A 270 5.17 12.56 -2.17
N ALA A 271 5.10 11.76 -1.11
CA ALA A 271 3.86 11.17 -0.62
C ALA A 271 2.85 12.26 -0.21
N GLU A 272 3.27 13.25 0.58
CA GLU A 272 2.41 14.36 1.02
C GLU A 272 1.87 15.19 -0.16
N LYS A 273 2.70 15.44 -1.19
CA LYS A 273 2.25 16.08 -2.43
C LYS A 273 1.21 15.23 -3.16
N SER A 274 1.42 13.93 -3.26
CA SER A 274 0.47 13.01 -3.92
C SER A 274 -0.85 12.90 -3.14
N GLU A 275 -0.80 12.90 -1.80
CA GLU A 275 -2.00 12.89 -0.94
C GLU A 275 -2.82 14.16 -1.12
N SER A 276 -2.18 15.34 -1.14
CA SER A 276 -2.88 16.60 -1.40
C SER A 276 -3.54 16.64 -2.78
N ALA A 277 -2.87 16.07 -3.80
CA ALA A 277 -3.43 15.95 -5.15
C ALA A 277 -4.63 14.98 -5.19
N LEU A 278 -4.55 13.86 -4.47
CA LEU A 278 -5.65 12.91 -4.32
C LEU A 278 -6.84 13.54 -3.58
N GLU A 279 -6.62 14.37 -2.57
CA GLU A 279 -7.69 15.05 -1.85
C GLU A 279 -8.42 16.07 -2.76
N ILE A 280 -7.68 16.81 -3.58
CA ILE A 280 -8.25 17.71 -4.58
C ILE A 280 -9.08 16.91 -5.60
N ALA A 281 -8.54 15.80 -6.11
CA ALA A 281 -9.25 14.94 -7.05
C ALA A 281 -10.53 14.34 -6.43
N ARG A 282 -10.48 13.92 -5.15
CA ARG A 282 -11.66 13.43 -4.42
C ARG A 282 -12.75 14.49 -4.32
N LYS A 283 -12.41 15.71 -3.92
CA LYS A 283 -13.36 16.84 -3.86
C LYS A 283 -13.97 17.13 -5.22
N GLN A 284 -13.19 17.07 -6.30
CA GLN A 284 -13.71 17.23 -7.67
C GLN A 284 -14.67 16.10 -8.04
N THR A 285 -14.38 14.84 -7.69
CA THR A 285 -15.28 13.72 -7.96
C THR A 285 -16.59 13.82 -7.18
N GLU A 286 -16.54 14.26 -5.92
CA GLU A 286 -17.74 14.50 -5.11
C GLU A 286 -18.61 15.62 -5.70
N GLN A 287 -17.99 16.70 -6.17
CA GLN A 287 -18.70 17.78 -6.87
C GLN A 287 -19.37 17.28 -8.15
N LEU A 288 -18.66 16.52 -8.98
CA LEU A 288 -19.23 15.94 -10.21
C LEU A 288 -20.36 14.96 -9.91
N GLN A 289 -20.27 14.18 -8.84
CA GLN A 289 -21.36 13.30 -8.40
C GLN A 289 -22.59 14.08 -7.95
N ALA A 290 -22.41 15.16 -7.18
CA ALA A 290 -23.50 16.04 -6.78
C ALA A 290 -24.18 16.69 -8.00
N ASP A 291 -23.40 17.17 -8.97
CA ASP A 291 -23.92 17.74 -10.21
C ASP A 291 -24.70 16.72 -11.05
N LEU A 292 -24.25 15.45 -11.08
CA LEU A 292 -24.97 14.37 -11.76
C LEU A 292 -26.32 14.09 -11.09
N LEU A 293 -26.36 14.01 -9.76
CA LEU A 293 -27.62 13.82 -9.02
C LEU A 293 -28.61 14.98 -9.27
N GLN A 294 -28.12 16.22 -9.26
CA GLN A 294 -28.95 17.38 -9.58
C GLN A 294 -29.50 17.31 -11.01
N ARG A 295 -28.68 16.87 -11.99
CA ARG A 295 -29.14 16.68 -13.37
C ARG A 295 -30.20 15.58 -13.46
N ASP A 296 -30.03 14.47 -12.75
CA ASP A 296 -31.00 13.38 -12.74
C ASP A 296 -32.34 13.83 -12.12
N ASP A 297 -32.31 14.63 -11.05
CA ASP A 297 -33.53 15.22 -10.46
C ASP A 297 -34.24 16.18 -11.42
N ILE A 298 -33.49 17.00 -12.15
CA ILE A 298 -34.04 17.87 -13.19
C ILE A 298 -34.69 17.04 -14.29
N ILE A 299 -34.03 15.96 -14.75
CA ILE A 299 -34.57 15.07 -15.78
C ILE A 299 -35.86 14.41 -15.30
N ARG A 300 -35.92 13.92 -14.05
CA ARG A 300 -37.15 13.36 -13.45
C ARG A 300 -38.27 14.39 -13.45
N ASN A 301 -38.02 15.60 -12.95
CA ASN A 301 -39.02 16.67 -12.91
C ASN A 301 -39.53 17.06 -14.30
N LEU A 302 -38.65 17.09 -15.31
CA LEU A 302 -39.07 17.36 -16.69
C LEU A 302 -39.89 16.22 -17.29
N ASN A 303 -39.54 14.97 -17.00
CA ASN A 303 -40.30 13.81 -17.42
C ASN A 303 -41.69 13.76 -16.77
N ASP A 304 -41.81 14.10 -15.49
CA ASP A 304 -43.10 14.17 -14.79
C ASP A 304 -43.99 15.25 -15.41
N ARG A 305 -43.44 16.44 -15.69
CA ARG A 305 -44.16 17.51 -16.39
C ARG A 305 -44.59 17.10 -17.80
N LEU A 306 -43.74 16.39 -18.53
CA LEU A 306 -44.10 15.86 -19.85
C LEU A 306 -45.22 14.83 -19.73
N ALA A 307 -45.20 13.96 -18.73
CA ALA A 307 -46.25 12.98 -18.49
C ALA A 307 -47.59 13.64 -18.13
N ASP A 308 -47.57 14.68 -17.30
CA ASP A 308 -48.78 15.43 -16.95
C ASP A 308 -49.34 16.21 -18.14
N ALA A 309 -48.49 16.85 -18.95
CA ALA A 309 -48.91 17.52 -20.18
C ALA A 309 -49.52 16.54 -21.20
N LEU A 310 -48.97 15.32 -21.32
CA LEU A 310 -49.54 14.25 -22.15
C LEU A 310 -50.91 13.82 -21.63
N ARG A 311 -51.08 13.61 -20.31
CA ARG A 311 -52.38 13.29 -19.70
C ARG A 311 -53.40 14.39 -19.92
N GLU A 312 -53.00 15.66 -19.85
CA GLU A 312 -53.88 16.79 -20.12
C GLU A 312 -54.28 16.85 -21.59
N ALA A 313 -53.36 16.61 -22.52
CA ALA A 313 -53.65 16.51 -23.94
C ALA A 313 -54.64 15.37 -24.24
N ASP A 314 -54.45 14.19 -23.64
CA ASP A 314 -55.38 13.05 -23.77
C ASP A 314 -56.77 13.36 -23.20
N ARG A 315 -56.83 14.07 -22.07
CA ARG A 315 -58.11 14.51 -21.47
C ARG A 315 -58.84 15.50 -22.36
N LEU A 316 -58.13 16.47 -22.95
CA LEU A 316 -58.72 17.43 -23.88
C LEU A 316 -59.20 16.72 -25.15
N ALA A 317 -58.38 15.83 -25.73
CA ALA A 317 -58.79 15.04 -26.89
C ALA A 317 -60.03 14.17 -26.60
N SER A 318 -60.11 13.55 -25.42
CA SER A 318 -61.28 12.78 -24.98
C SER A 318 -62.51 13.65 -24.77
N ARG A 319 -62.34 14.88 -24.26
CA ARG A 319 -63.43 15.85 -24.11
C ARG A 319 -63.92 16.33 -25.48
N ASP A 320 -63.02 16.71 -26.37
CA ASP A 320 -63.37 17.14 -27.73
C ASP A 320 -64.12 16.03 -28.47
N ALA A 321 -63.71 14.77 -28.31
CA ALA A 321 -64.43 13.61 -28.87
C ALA A 321 -65.84 13.45 -28.29
N ASN A 322 -66.02 13.63 -26.97
CA ASN A 322 -67.35 13.60 -26.34
C ASN A 322 -68.23 14.78 -26.77
N ASP A 323 -67.68 16.00 -26.86
CA ASP A 323 -68.39 17.20 -27.31
C ASP A 323 -68.84 17.04 -28.78
N MET A 324 -68.00 16.46 -29.64
CA MET A 324 -68.37 16.10 -31.03
C MET A 324 -69.49 15.06 -31.09
N SER A 325 -69.44 14.02 -30.26
CA SER A 325 -70.50 13.00 -30.21
C SER A 325 -71.85 13.58 -29.73
N HIS A 326 -71.82 14.55 -28.83
CA HIS A 326 -73.02 15.24 -28.36
C HIS A 326 -73.61 16.17 -29.44
N LEU A 327 -72.76 16.85 -30.21
CA LEU A 327 -73.19 17.68 -31.34
C LEU A 327 -73.85 16.84 -32.46
N GLU A 328 -73.25 15.70 -32.83
CA GLU A 328 -73.81 14.76 -33.81
C GLU A 328 -75.15 14.14 -33.36
N LEU A 329 -75.37 13.96 -32.06
CA LEU A 329 -76.64 13.48 -31.51
C LEU A 329 -77.74 14.56 -31.46
N THR A 330 -77.37 15.85 -31.49
CA THR A 330 -78.32 16.98 -31.50
C THR A 330 -78.69 17.48 -32.90
N GLU A 331 -77.88 17.17 -33.92
CA GLU A 331 -78.16 17.54 -35.32
C GLU A 331 -78.73 16.36 -36.12
N ILE A 332 -79.99 16.00 -35.84
CA ILE A 332 -80.82 15.29 -36.81
C ILE A 332 -82.13 16.09 -36.99
N PRO A 333 -82.27 16.79 -38.12
CA PRO A 333 -83.48 16.60 -38.90
C PRO A 333 -83.18 16.22 -40.35
N ASP A 334 -83.98 15.26 -40.82
CA ASP A 334 -84.16 14.80 -42.19
C ASP A 334 -84.28 15.95 -43.21
N ILE A 335 -83.75 15.75 -44.42
CA ILE A 335 -84.37 16.07 -45.73
C ILE A 335 -83.50 15.52 -46.89
N ILE A 336 -84.14 14.81 -47.82
CA ILE A 336 -83.64 14.24 -49.10
C ILE A 336 -83.80 15.29 -50.26
N PRO A 337 -83.43 15.07 -51.56
CA PRO A 337 -82.24 15.62 -52.21
C PRO A 337 -82.44 16.47 -53.51
N GLN A 338 -81.36 17.18 -53.94
CA GLN A 338 -80.94 17.58 -55.33
C GLN A 338 -81.74 18.65 -56.14
N PRO A 339 -81.22 19.22 -57.29
CA PRO A 339 -79.84 19.42 -57.80
C PRO A 339 -79.57 20.82 -58.48
N ALA A 340 -78.30 21.22 -58.68
CA ALA A 340 -77.83 22.12 -59.77
C ALA A 340 -76.28 22.21 -59.73
N ALA A 341 -75.54 21.54 -60.62
CA ALA A 341 -75.17 21.95 -61.98
C ALA A 341 -73.87 22.79 -62.05
N ALA A 342 -72.81 22.07 -62.48
CA ALA A 342 -71.73 22.48 -63.39
C ALA A 342 -70.77 23.64 -63.02
N ALA A 343 -69.49 23.32 -62.83
CA ALA A 343 -68.49 23.51 -63.90
C ALA A 343 -67.12 22.94 -63.47
N SER A 344 -66.45 22.32 -64.44
CA SER A 344 -65.24 21.53 -64.30
C SER A 344 -63.96 22.38 -64.17
N GLU A 345 -62.88 21.64 -63.89
CA GLU A 345 -61.54 21.78 -64.48
C GLU A 345 -60.40 22.43 -63.68
N ILE A 346 -59.47 21.53 -63.29
CA ILE A 346 -58.02 21.55 -63.55
C ILE A 346 -57.10 22.20 -62.51
N ALA A 347 -56.26 21.31 -61.94
CA ALA A 347 -54.87 21.45 -61.49
C ALA A 347 -54.60 22.49 -60.36
N ASP A 348 -53.65 22.30 -59.44
CA ASP A 348 -52.42 21.54 -59.52
C ASP A 348 -51.91 21.29 -58.09
N GLN A 349 -51.01 20.32 -57.96
CA GLN A 349 -50.40 19.86 -56.72
C GLN A 349 -49.70 20.96 -55.91
N PRO A 350 -49.42 20.70 -54.62
CA PRO A 350 -48.05 20.98 -54.19
C PRO A 350 -47.46 19.75 -53.54
N GLN A 351 -46.36 19.28 -54.11
CA GLN A 351 -45.10 18.80 -53.50
C GLN A 351 -44.18 18.45 -54.71
N PRO A 352 -42.83 18.37 -54.64
CA PRO A 352 -42.06 18.01 -53.45
C PRO A 352 -40.58 18.54 -53.36
N VAL A 353 -39.89 18.19 -52.27
CA VAL A 353 -38.43 17.97 -52.05
C VAL A 353 -37.36 19.06 -52.41
N GLN A 354 -36.48 19.40 -51.45
CA GLN A 354 -35.02 19.08 -51.42
C GLN A 354 -34.16 20.05 -50.57
N LYS A 355 -33.47 19.45 -49.59
CA LYS A 355 -32.22 19.94 -48.99
C LYS A 355 -31.15 20.14 -50.07
N LYS A 356 -30.48 21.29 -50.14
CA LYS A 356 -29.06 21.38 -50.54
C LYS A 356 -28.31 22.53 -49.83
N LYS A 357 -27.07 22.20 -49.45
CA LYS A 357 -26.06 23.04 -48.80
C LYS A 357 -25.42 24.07 -49.76
N ARG A 358 -24.87 25.13 -49.16
CA ARG A 358 -23.57 25.82 -49.41
C ARG A 358 -23.71 27.33 -49.68
N GLY A 359 -22.98 28.15 -48.91
CA GLY A 359 -22.85 29.59 -49.20
C GLY A 359 -22.17 30.47 -48.13
N ARG A 360 -20.93 30.14 -47.75
CA ARG A 360 -19.92 30.95 -47.05
C ARG A 360 -20.07 32.49 -47.12
N ARG A 361 -20.14 33.18 -45.97
CA ARG A 361 -19.50 34.49 -45.72
C ARG A 361 -18.98 34.59 -44.27
N LYS A 362 -17.76 35.13 -44.16
CA LYS A 362 -16.89 35.28 -42.98
C LYS A 362 -17.22 36.55 -42.18
N ARG A 363 -16.67 36.58 -40.93
CA ARG A 363 -16.42 37.70 -39.98
C ARG A 363 -17.44 37.75 -38.84
N SER A 364 -17.11 37.79 -37.56
CA SER A 364 -15.82 37.91 -36.84
C SER A 364 -16.05 37.42 -35.41
N GLU A 365 -15.27 36.44 -34.96
CA GLU A 365 -15.33 35.88 -33.60
C GLU A 365 -14.09 36.35 -32.84
N ALA A 366 -14.30 37.06 -31.73
CA ALA A 366 -13.25 37.55 -30.85
C ALA A 366 -13.27 36.69 -29.58
N THR A 367 -12.30 35.77 -29.49
CA THR A 367 -12.00 34.99 -28.28
C THR A 367 -10.61 35.39 -27.78
N PRO A 368 -10.41 35.61 -26.47
CA PRO A 368 -9.14 36.09 -25.93
C PRO A 368 -8.11 34.95 -25.82
N GLN A 369 -6.87 35.26 -26.17
CA GLN A 369 -5.70 34.37 -26.08
C GLN A 369 -5.11 34.36 -24.66
N PRO A 370 -4.73 33.20 -24.09
CA PRO A 370 -3.86 33.15 -22.91
C PRO A 370 -2.38 33.37 -23.30
N LYS A 371 -1.67 34.19 -22.52
CA LYS A 371 -0.24 34.49 -22.67
C LYS A 371 0.60 33.25 -22.34
N ARG A 372 1.45 32.83 -23.28
CA ARG A 372 2.45 31.76 -23.10
C ARG A 372 3.73 32.37 -22.52
N PHE A 373 4.24 31.82 -21.42
CA PHE A 373 5.55 32.16 -20.85
C PHE A 373 6.63 31.34 -21.57
N SER A 374 7.36 31.96 -22.48
CA SER A 374 8.32 31.35 -23.41
C SER A 374 9.70 31.04 -22.80
N ALA A 375 9.79 30.68 -21.52
CA ALA A 375 11.08 30.43 -20.85
C ALA A 375 11.23 29.02 -20.25
N ILE A 376 10.18 28.19 -20.30
CA ILE A 376 10.20 26.83 -19.75
C ILE A 376 10.04 25.76 -20.85
N ASP A 377 9.54 26.13 -22.03
CA ASP A 377 9.26 25.21 -23.14
C ASP A 377 10.49 24.94 -24.04
N GLU A 378 11.58 25.71 -23.90
CA GLU A 378 12.85 25.47 -24.63
C GLU A 378 13.77 24.45 -23.91
N LEU A 379 13.45 24.03 -22.68
CA LEU A 379 14.22 23.02 -21.94
C LEU A 379 13.61 21.61 -22.02
N MET A 380 12.47 21.44 -22.69
CA MET A 380 11.77 20.16 -22.84
C MET A 380 11.83 19.57 -24.25
N ASP A 381 12.40 20.29 -25.24
CA ASP A 381 12.54 19.81 -26.61
C ASP A 381 13.90 19.14 -26.91
N SER A 382 14.81 19.03 -25.94
CA SER A 382 15.97 18.14 -26.07
C SER A 382 15.52 16.69 -25.87
N THR A 383 14.97 16.11 -26.94
CA THR A 383 14.65 14.69 -27.09
C THR A 383 15.94 13.87 -27.24
N ASP A 384 16.89 14.05 -26.31
CA ASP A 384 18.16 13.31 -26.22
C ASP A 384 18.16 12.32 -25.04
N TRP A 385 17.03 12.19 -24.32
CA TRP A 385 16.88 11.14 -23.29
C TRP A 385 16.46 9.79 -23.89
N PHE A 386 15.90 9.75 -25.11
CA PHE A 386 15.30 8.52 -25.66
C PHE A 386 16.17 7.70 -26.63
N ASP A 387 17.39 8.16 -26.96
CA ASP A 387 18.34 7.37 -27.74
C ASP A 387 19.38 6.69 -26.83
N SER A 388 18.91 5.68 -26.09
CA SER A 388 19.81 4.63 -25.61
C SER A 388 20.03 3.65 -26.76
N THR A 389 21.14 3.81 -27.48
CA THR A 389 21.63 2.80 -28.43
C THR A 389 21.64 1.42 -27.74
N PRO A 390 21.01 0.37 -28.30
CA PRO A 390 21.03 -0.95 -27.69
C PRO A 390 22.46 -1.50 -27.71
N PRO A 391 22.96 -2.11 -26.62
CA PRO A 391 24.26 -2.75 -26.65
C PRO A 391 24.23 -3.94 -27.61
N THR A 392 25.29 -4.03 -28.41
CA THR A 392 25.53 -5.06 -29.41
C THR A 392 25.35 -6.46 -28.83
N ARG A 393 24.56 -7.27 -29.53
CA ARG A 393 24.32 -8.70 -29.28
C ARG A 393 25.65 -9.46 -29.25
N GLN A 394 26.09 -9.86 -28.06
CA GLN A 394 27.07 -10.93 -27.91
C GLN A 394 26.30 -12.25 -27.82
N GLU A 395 26.44 -13.09 -28.83
CA GLU A 395 25.95 -14.47 -28.81
C GLU A 395 26.68 -15.25 -27.72
N LYS A 396 25.92 -15.85 -26.80
CA LYS A 396 26.41 -16.88 -25.88
C LYS A 396 25.74 -18.20 -26.23
N PRO A 397 26.49 -19.32 -26.14
CA PRO A 397 26.09 -20.60 -26.71
C PRO A 397 25.00 -21.28 -25.89
N ASP A 398 24.17 -22.05 -26.59
CA ASP A 398 23.11 -22.91 -26.06
C ASP A 398 23.53 -23.68 -24.81
N LYS A 399 22.76 -23.50 -23.74
CA LYS A 399 22.76 -24.39 -22.57
C LYS A 399 21.32 -24.63 -22.12
N ASN A 400 20.78 -25.73 -22.65
CA ASN A 400 19.78 -26.66 -22.10
C ASN A 400 18.77 -26.13 -21.07
N ASP A 401 17.51 -26.11 -21.50
CA ASP A 401 16.29 -25.91 -20.73
C ASP A 401 15.99 -27.09 -19.77
N ASP A 402 16.79 -27.27 -18.72
CA ASP A 402 16.54 -28.30 -17.68
C ASP A 402 16.54 -27.73 -16.23
N ASP A 403 16.39 -26.42 -16.05
CA ASP A 403 16.47 -25.78 -14.73
C ASP A 403 15.15 -25.24 -14.17
N PHE A 404 14.01 -25.63 -14.76
CA PHE A 404 12.70 -25.39 -14.17
C PHE A 404 12.26 -26.58 -13.30
N GLY A 405 12.64 -26.55 -12.01
CA GLY A 405 12.24 -27.54 -11.01
C GLY A 405 13.07 -27.45 -9.72
N TYR A 406 12.46 -27.75 -8.57
CA TYR A 406 13.08 -27.64 -7.24
C TYR A 406 14.37 -28.48 -7.16
N LYS A 407 15.53 -27.85 -6.95
CA LYS A 407 16.80 -28.54 -6.67
C LYS A 407 16.96 -28.63 -5.15
N ALA A 408 16.93 -29.85 -4.62
CA ALA A 408 17.22 -30.05 -3.20
C ALA A 408 18.66 -29.59 -2.89
N PRO A 409 18.89 -28.87 -1.78
CA PRO A 409 20.22 -28.40 -1.42
C PRO A 409 21.18 -29.58 -1.19
N PRO A 410 22.47 -29.44 -1.54
CA PRO A 410 23.45 -30.51 -1.41
C PRO A 410 23.57 -30.93 0.06
N LYS A 411 23.40 -32.24 0.31
CA LYS A 411 23.63 -32.82 1.62
C LYS A 411 25.10 -32.64 1.97
N LYS A 412 25.40 -31.95 3.08
CA LYS A 412 26.75 -31.89 3.64
C LYS A 412 27.22 -33.31 3.92
N THR A 413 28.37 -33.69 3.38
CA THR A 413 29.09 -34.89 3.83
C THR A 413 29.39 -34.73 5.31
N PRO A 414 29.27 -35.79 6.13
CA PRO A 414 29.75 -35.72 7.49
C PRO A 414 31.25 -35.37 7.46
N PRO A 415 31.73 -34.52 8.39
CA PRO A 415 33.16 -34.29 8.51
C PRO A 415 33.86 -35.62 8.77
N ALA A 416 35.00 -35.84 8.11
CA ALA A 416 35.87 -36.95 8.44
C ALA A 416 36.24 -36.87 9.92
N ASP A 417 36.16 -38.00 10.61
CA ASP A 417 36.62 -38.14 12.00
C ASP A 417 38.12 -37.78 12.04
N ASP A 418 38.42 -36.54 12.44
CA ASP A 418 39.76 -36.15 12.85
C ASP A 418 40.01 -36.79 14.22
N ASP A 419 40.58 -38.01 14.20
CA ASP A 419 41.08 -38.79 15.35
C ASP A 419 42.22 -38.10 16.12
N LYS A 420 42.30 -36.76 16.09
CA LYS A 420 43.36 -35.96 16.74
C LYS A 420 42.94 -35.29 18.04
N GLN A 421 41.75 -35.59 18.57
CA GLN A 421 41.28 -35.02 19.85
C GLN A 421 41.11 -36.02 20.99
N LEU A 422 41.70 -37.22 20.89
CA LEU A 422 41.74 -38.18 22.00
C LEU A 422 43.18 -38.51 22.40
N SER A 423 43.85 -37.56 23.03
CA SER A 423 44.95 -37.86 23.95
C SER A 423 44.83 -36.95 25.18
N LEU A 424 44.00 -37.37 26.12
CA LEU A 424 44.03 -36.92 27.51
C LEU A 424 43.88 -38.19 28.37
N TRP A 425 45.00 -38.88 28.54
CA TRP A 425 45.33 -39.75 29.66
C TRP A 425 46.83 -39.64 29.93
#